data_AF-A0A699QSU6-F1
#
_entry.id   AF-A0A699QSU6-F1
#
_cell.length_a   1.000
_cell.length_b   1.000
_cell.length_c   1.000
_cell.angle_alpha   90.00
_cell.angle_beta   90.00
_cell.angle_gamma   90.00
#
_symmetry.space_group_name_H-M   'P 1'
#
loop_
_entity.id
_entity.type
_entity.pdbx_description
1 polymer ?
#
loop_
_entity_poly.entity_id
_entity_poly.type
_entity_poly.pdbx_seq_one_letter_code
_entity_poly.pdbx_strand_id
1 'polypeptide(L)'
;MSSLFADTHNVVSILEKLDAAEGFEQIIDFLSGSYIHYALTVNPLIYISCIKQFWNTAFVKHSGDVTRLQALVDKKKIMISEVVIREILQLDDAEGVVCLPNEEIFTGLAQIGYEKPSTKLTFYKAFFSSQWKFLIHTILQSLSTKRTSWNEFNTTMASAVICLSKGQKFNFSKYIFDSLVHNVDSSSKFYMYPRFIQLIIQNQVGDLSTHT
;
A
#
# COMPACT_ATOMS: atom_id res chain seq x y z
N MET A 1 19.04 -5.55 -18.25
CA MET A 1 17.68 -6.06 -17.92
C MET A 1 17.10 -5.13 -16.88
N SER A 2 15.95 -4.49 -17.13
CA SER A 2 15.31 -3.72 -16.06
C SER A 2 14.93 -4.70 -14.96
N SER A 3 15.29 -4.38 -13.72
CA SER A 3 14.85 -5.16 -12.57
C SER A 3 13.31 -5.19 -12.56
N LEU A 4 12.73 -6.34 -12.22
CA LEU A 4 11.28 -6.41 -11.93
C LEU A 4 10.96 -5.76 -10.57
N PHE A 5 11.96 -5.36 -9.78
CA PHE A 5 11.77 -4.46 -8.66
C PHE A 5 11.61 -3.02 -9.17
N ALA A 6 10.67 -2.29 -8.58
CA ALA A 6 10.53 -0.86 -8.78
C ALA A 6 11.05 -0.15 -7.53
N ASP A 7 12.18 0.55 -7.64
CA ASP A 7 12.90 1.17 -6.51
C ASP A 7 12.10 2.23 -5.74
N THR A 8 10.99 2.69 -6.34
CA THR A 8 10.09 3.72 -5.79
C THR A 8 8.74 3.16 -5.32
N HIS A 9 8.57 1.83 -5.33
CA HIS A 9 7.34 1.16 -4.92
C HIS A 9 7.53 0.40 -3.61
N ASN A 10 6.52 0.47 -2.74
CA ASN A 10 6.49 -0.12 -1.41
C ASN A 10 7.76 0.24 -0.61
N VAL A 11 8.11 1.51 -0.61
CA VAL A 11 9.27 2.06 0.13
C VAL A 11 8.87 2.29 1.59
N VAL A 12 9.85 2.29 2.51
CA VAL A 12 9.65 2.65 3.92
C VAL A 12 9.43 4.15 4.04
N SER A 13 8.43 4.55 4.82
CA SER A 13 8.22 5.96 5.16
C SER A 13 9.10 6.36 6.34
N ILE A 14 9.85 7.45 6.19
CA ILE A 14 10.59 8.08 7.29
C ILE A 14 9.65 9.09 7.94
N LEU A 15 9.16 8.79 9.13
CA LEU A 15 8.25 9.62 9.91
C LEU A 15 8.96 10.20 11.14
N GLU A 16 10.17 10.72 10.92
CA GLU A 16 11.00 11.34 11.95
C GLU A 16 11.06 12.85 11.72
N LYS A 17 11.05 13.61 12.82
CA LYS A 17 11.17 15.08 12.79
C LYS A 17 12.64 15.50 12.68
N LEU A 18 13.26 15.17 11.55
CA LEU A 18 14.62 15.59 11.20
C LEU A 18 14.61 17.08 10.79
N ASP A 19 15.78 17.71 10.68
CA ASP A 19 15.91 19.13 10.27
C ASP A 19 15.20 19.42 8.94
N ALA A 20 15.18 18.46 8.01
CA ALA A 20 14.48 18.57 6.72
C ALA A 20 12.94 18.50 6.82
N ALA A 21 12.39 18.19 8.00
CA ALA A 21 10.97 18.06 8.25
C ALA A 21 10.34 19.34 8.84
N GLU A 22 11.08 20.45 8.90
CA GLU A 22 10.57 21.74 9.35
C GLU A 22 9.28 22.11 8.60
N GLY A 23 8.20 22.31 9.35
CA GLY A 23 6.88 22.63 8.80
C GLY A 23 6.04 21.41 8.38
N PHE A 24 6.48 20.18 8.65
CA PHE A 24 5.74 18.92 8.42
C PHE A 24 5.42 18.17 9.72
N GLU A 25 5.70 18.73 10.88
CA GLU A 25 5.60 18.06 12.17
C GLU A 25 4.19 17.54 12.43
N GLN A 26 3.17 18.34 12.10
CA GLN A 26 1.77 17.97 12.31
C GLN A 26 1.36 16.75 11.47
N ILE A 27 1.75 16.68 10.19
CA ILE A 27 1.38 15.54 9.34
C ILE A 27 2.18 14.29 9.69
N ILE A 28 3.43 14.47 10.14
CA ILE A 28 4.27 13.39 10.66
C ILE A 28 3.64 12.81 11.93
N ASP A 29 3.21 13.65 12.87
CA ASP A 29 2.51 13.21 14.08
C ASP A 29 1.21 12.49 13.74
N PHE A 30 0.44 13.04 12.79
CA PHE A 30 -0.79 12.41 12.31
C PHE A 30 -0.54 11.01 11.74
N LEU A 31 0.43 10.85 10.83
CA LEU A 31 0.77 9.56 10.24
C LEU A 31 1.34 8.59 11.28
N SER A 32 2.11 9.10 12.25
CA SER A 32 2.71 8.30 13.31
C SER A 32 1.67 7.77 14.30
N GLY A 33 0.62 8.53 14.59
CA GLY A 33 -0.52 8.10 15.40
C GLY A 33 -1.59 7.31 14.65
N SER A 34 -1.44 7.12 13.34
CA SER A 34 -2.46 6.48 12.51
C SER A 34 -2.43 4.95 12.59
N TYR A 35 -3.56 4.30 12.31
CA TYR A 35 -3.65 2.83 12.24
C TYR A 35 -2.85 2.20 11.10
N ILE A 36 -2.29 3.01 10.20
CA ILE A 36 -1.43 2.56 9.10
C ILE A 36 0.07 2.72 9.41
N HIS A 37 0.42 3.26 10.59
CA HIS A 37 1.81 3.57 10.95
C HIS A 37 2.75 2.38 10.74
N TYR A 38 2.40 1.20 11.29
CA TYR A 38 3.25 0.01 11.16
C TYR A 38 3.51 -0.37 9.70
N ALA A 39 2.48 -0.38 8.85
CA ALA A 39 2.63 -0.69 7.43
C ALA A 39 3.52 0.34 6.69
N LEU A 40 3.47 1.62 7.10
CA LEU A 40 4.30 2.69 6.56
C LEU A 40 5.77 2.51 6.92
N THR A 41 6.08 2.11 8.17
CA THR A 41 7.44 2.19 8.73
C THR A 41 8.16 0.85 8.83
N VAL A 42 7.46 -0.29 8.81
CA VAL A 42 8.10 -1.60 8.93
C VAL A 42 9.11 -1.86 7.80
N ASN A 43 10.34 -2.21 8.18
CA ASN A 43 11.47 -2.38 7.28
C ASN A 43 12.13 -3.77 7.45
N PRO A 44 11.54 -4.83 6.88
CA PRO A 44 12.14 -6.17 6.95
C PRO A 44 13.37 -6.26 6.03
N LEU A 45 14.33 -7.13 6.38
CA LEU A 45 15.37 -7.55 5.44
C LEU A 45 14.74 -8.31 4.28
N ILE A 46 14.88 -7.79 3.05
CA ILE A 46 14.27 -8.37 1.85
C ILE A 46 15.22 -9.36 1.19
N TYR A 47 14.85 -10.64 1.19
CA TYR A 47 15.55 -11.68 0.45
C TYR A 47 15.05 -11.73 -0.99
N ILE A 48 15.87 -11.23 -1.92
CA ILE A 48 15.53 -11.16 -3.35
C ILE A 48 15.12 -12.54 -3.90
N SER A 49 15.79 -13.60 -3.45
CA SER A 49 15.47 -15.00 -3.80
C SER A 49 14.05 -15.38 -3.40
N CYS A 50 13.62 -15.08 -2.17
CA CYS A 50 12.28 -15.37 -1.67
C CYS A 50 11.20 -14.63 -2.46
N ILE A 51 11.40 -13.33 -2.73
CA ILE A 51 10.46 -12.53 -3.53
C ILE A 51 10.32 -13.08 -4.95
N LYS A 52 11.45 -13.48 -5.57
CA LYS A 52 11.45 -14.13 -6.89
C LYS A 52 10.70 -15.46 -6.87
N GLN A 53 10.98 -16.35 -5.92
CA GLN A 53 10.29 -17.63 -5.79
C GLN A 53 8.78 -17.45 -5.63
N PHE A 54 8.38 -16.51 -4.77
CA PHE A 54 6.99 -16.16 -4.55
C PHE A 54 6.31 -15.76 -5.86
N TRP A 55 6.81 -14.73 -6.56
CA TRP A 55 6.16 -14.22 -7.77
C TRP A 55 6.22 -15.18 -8.96
N ASN A 56 7.21 -16.07 -9.02
CA ASN A 56 7.30 -17.10 -10.07
C ASN A 56 6.31 -18.25 -9.88
N THR A 57 5.83 -18.47 -8.66
CA THR A 57 4.92 -19.57 -8.33
C THR A 57 3.55 -19.09 -7.85
N ALA A 58 3.34 -17.76 -7.79
CA ALA A 58 2.10 -17.16 -7.35
C ALA A 58 0.95 -17.49 -8.31
N PHE A 59 -0.16 -17.97 -7.76
CA PHE A 59 -1.40 -18.17 -8.48
C PHE A 59 -2.62 -17.87 -7.60
N VAL A 60 -3.73 -17.51 -8.24
CA VAL A 60 -5.00 -17.24 -7.57
C VAL A 60 -5.78 -18.54 -7.45
N LYS A 61 -6.31 -18.81 -6.26
CA LYS A 61 -7.22 -19.94 -6.01
C LYS A 61 -8.57 -19.42 -5.55
N HIS A 62 -9.61 -19.87 -6.23
CA HIS A 62 -11.01 -19.67 -5.84
C HIS A 62 -11.53 -20.93 -5.15
N SER A 63 -12.19 -20.77 -4.00
CA SER A 63 -12.84 -21.86 -3.27
C SER A 63 -14.19 -21.38 -2.77
N GLY A 64 -15.24 -21.59 -3.57
CA GLY A 64 -16.51 -20.91 -3.39
C GLY A 64 -16.32 -19.40 -3.55
N ASP A 65 -16.87 -18.61 -2.63
CA ASP A 65 -16.77 -17.14 -2.63
C ASP A 65 -15.43 -16.61 -2.08
N VAL A 66 -14.55 -17.50 -1.61
CA VAL A 66 -13.27 -17.11 -1.00
C VAL A 66 -12.16 -17.16 -2.04
N THR A 67 -11.57 -15.99 -2.32
CA THR A 67 -10.35 -15.86 -3.14
C THR A 67 -9.13 -15.82 -2.24
N ARG A 68 -8.08 -16.59 -2.58
CA ARG A 68 -6.78 -16.58 -1.89
C ARG A 68 -5.65 -16.61 -2.92
N LEU A 69 -4.53 -15.99 -2.61
CA LEU A 69 -3.31 -16.09 -3.40
C LEU A 69 -2.38 -17.11 -2.76
N GLN A 70 -1.78 -17.99 -3.57
CA GLN A 70 -0.89 -19.04 -3.10
C GLN A 70 0.43 -18.99 -3.86
N ALA A 71 1.52 -19.29 -3.17
CA ALA A 71 2.84 -19.41 -3.78
C ALA A 71 3.67 -20.47 -3.05
N LEU A 72 4.82 -20.84 -3.62
CA LEU A 72 5.82 -21.71 -3.00
C LEU A 72 7.11 -20.92 -2.79
N VAL A 73 7.59 -20.90 -1.54
CA VAL A 73 8.89 -20.36 -1.17
C VAL A 73 9.59 -21.41 -0.31
N ASP A 74 10.77 -21.84 -0.73
CA ASP A 74 11.52 -22.96 -0.12
C ASP A 74 10.69 -24.23 0.06
N LYS A 75 9.87 -24.53 -0.95
CA LYS A 75 8.94 -25.67 -0.96
C LYS A 75 7.85 -25.59 0.12
N LYS A 76 7.80 -24.50 0.90
CA LYS A 76 6.73 -24.19 1.84
C LYS A 76 5.66 -23.39 1.13
N LYS A 77 4.41 -23.69 1.48
CA LYS A 77 3.24 -23.06 0.89
C LYS A 77 2.94 -21.75 1.59
N ILE A 78 2.95 -20.66 0.84
CA ILE A 78 2.54 -19.33 1.30
C ILE A 78 1.07 -19.12 0.92
N MET A 79 0.27 -18.65 1.87
CA MET A 79 -1.15 -18.37 1.71
C MET A 79 -1.43 -16.91 2.04
N ILE A 80 -1.91 -16.13 1.08
CA ILE A 80 -2.28 -14.72 1.26
C ILE A 80 -3.79 -14.57 1.11
N SER A 81 -4.40 -13.90 2.08
CA SER A 81 -5.77 -13.39 2.07
C SER A 81 -5.78 -11.97 2.63
N GLU A 82 -6.90 -11.26 2.48
CA GLU A 82 -7.13 -9.97 3.12
C GLU A 82 -6.85 -10.02 4.64
N VAL A 83 -7.34 -11.06 5.32
CA VAL A 83 -7.15 -11.24 6.78
C VAL A 83 -5.67 -11.38 7.14
N VAL A 84 -4.89 -12.17 6.38
CA VAL A 84 -3.45 -12.34 6.63
C VAL A 84 -2.71 -11.02 6.43
N ILE A 85 -3.03 -10.25 5.38
CA ILE A 85 -2.43 -8.93 5.15
C ILE A 85 -2.75 -8.01 6.33
N ARG A 86 -4.01 -8.00 6.77
CA ARG A 86 -4.49 -7.19 7.88
C ARG A 86 -3.73 -7.45 9.17
N GLU A 87 -3.63 -8.73 9.55
CA GLU A 87 -2.96 -9.17 10.78
C GLU A 87 -1.46 -8.84 10.74
N ILE A 88 -0.77 -9.18 9.63
CA ILE A 88 0.67 -9.04 9.52
C ILE A 88 1.09 -7.57 9.39
N LEU A 89 0.29 -6.74 8.72
CA LEU A 89 0.52 -5.30 8.58
C LEU A 89 -0.13 -4.48 9.69
N GLN A 90 -0.74 -5.13 10.69
CA GLN A 90 -1.40 -4.49 11.83
C GLN A 90 -2.42 -3.41 11.42
N LEU A 91 -3.14 -3.66 10.33
CA LEU A 91 -4.13 -2.74 9.81
C LEU A 91 -5.45 -2.97 10.54
N ASP A 92 -5.92 -2.00 11.32
CA ASP A 92 -7.24 -2.08 11.95
C ASP A 92 -8.31 -1.53 10.98
N ASP A 93 -8.59 -2.28 9.92
CA ASP A 93 -9.33 -1.78 8.74
C ASP A 93 -10.43 -2.71 8.19
N ALA A 94 -10.87 -3.69 8.99
CA ALA A 94 -11.88 -4.68 8.60
C ALA A 94 -13.18 -4.07 8.07
N GLU A 95 -13.67 -3.05 8.77
CA GLU A 95 -14.89 -2.32 8.45
C GLU A 95 -14.63 -1.08 7.58
N GLY A 96 -13.40 -0.95 7.05
CA GLY A 96 -13.02 0.16 6.20
C GLY A 96 -13.72 0.11 4.83
N VAL A 97 -13.98 1.28 4.27
CA VAL A 97 -14.50 1.38 2.90
C VAL A 97 -13.39 1.17 1.87
N VAL A 98 -13.73 0.62 0.70
CA VAL A 98 -12.78 0.38 -0.40
C VAL A 98 -12.78 1.52 -1.40
N CYS A 99 -13.92 2.19 -1.60
CA CYS A 99 -14.05 3.37 -2.45
C CYS A 99 -15.29 4.15 -2.04
N LEU A 100 -15.15 5.45 -1.87
CA LEU A 100 -16.27 6.36 -1.62
C LEU A 100 -17.03 6.62 -2.93
N PRO A 101 -18.32 7.01 -2.86
CA PRO A 101 -19.05 7.56 -4.01
C PRO A 101 -18.35 8.79 -4.59
N ASN A 102 -18.43 9.00 -5.91
CA ASN A 102 -17.75 10.11 -6.57
C ASN A 102 -18.13 11.48 -6.00
N GLU A 103 -19.40 11.68 -5.63
CA GLU A 103 -19.87 12.91 -5.00
C GLU A 103 -19.17 13.18 -3.66
N GLU A 104 -19.03 12.15 -2.82
CA GLU A 104 -18.30 12.24 -1.56
C GLU A 104 -16.81 12.48 -1.78
N ILE A 105 -16.24 11.93 -2.85
CA ILE A 105 -14.85 12.20 -3.24
C ILE A 105 -14.68 13.68 -3.58
N PHE A 106 -15.48 14.25 -4.47
CA PHE A 106 -15.34 15.64 -4.87
C PHE A 106 -15.52 16.60 -3.69
N THR A 107 -16.57 16.38 -2.88
CA THR A 107 -16.83 17.19 -1.68
C THR A 107 -15.72 17.01 -0.65
N GLY A 108 -15.26 15.78 -0.40
CA GLY A 108 -14.20 15.48 0.56
C GLY A 108 -12.84 16.08 0.17
N LEU A 109 -12.47 16.04 -1.12
CA LEU A 109 -11.25 16.68 -1.61
C LEU A 109 -11.31 18.20 -1.45
N ALA A 110 -12.45 18.82 -1.77
CA ALA A 110 -12.65 20.26 -1.56
C ALA A 110 -12.53 20.65 -0.07
N GLN A 111 -13.09 19.84 0.84
CA GLN A 111 -13.01 20.07 2.29
C GLN A 111 -11.58 20.04 2.85
N ILE A 112 -10.70 19.22 2.29
CA ILE A 112 -9.28 19.16 2.69
C ILE A 112 -8.39 20.10 1.88
N GLY A 113 -8.97 21.02 1.09
CA GLY A 113 -8.25 22.08 0.41
C GLY A 113 -7.69 21.73 -0.97
N TYR A 114 -8.36 20.85 -1.73
CA TYR A 114 -8.01 20.62 -3.13
C TYR A 114 -8.43 21.81 -4.01
N GLU A 115 -7.46 22.49 -4.63
CA GLU A 115 -7.68 23.77 -5.31
C GLU A 115 -8.20 23.66 -6.76
N LYS A 116 -8.33 22.44 -7.29
CA LYS A 116 -8.73 22.23 -8.70
C LYS A 116 -10.06 21.47 -8.82
N PRO A 117 -11.20 22.18 -8.85
CA PRO A 117 -12.48 21.56 -9.20
C PRO A 117 -12.37 20.82 -10.54
N SER A 118 -12.86 19.58 -10.57
CA SER A 118 -12.88 18.77 -11.79
C SER A 118 -13.96 17.69 -11.69
N THR A 119 -14.50 17.29 -12.84
CA THR A 119 -15.35 16.09 -12.97
C THR A 119 -14.54 14.84 -13.32
N LYS A 120 -13.22 14.98 -13.52
CA LYS A 120 -12.32 13.86 -13.81
C LYS A 120 -12.08 13.02 -12.55
N LEU A 121 -11.84 11.74 -12.76
CA LEU A 121 -11.55 10.75 -11.70
C LEU A 121 -10.04 10.56 -11.45
N THR A 122 -9.22 11.45 -12.04
CA THR A 122 -7.78 11.54 -11.80
C THR A 122 -7.49 12.90 -11.16
N PHE A 123 -6.83 12.86 -10.01
CA PHE A 123 -6.51 14.02 -9.19
C PHE A 123 -5.00 14.24 -9.13
N TYR A 124 -4.58 15.44 -8.78
CA TYR A 124 -3.16 15.80 -8.77
C TYR A 124 -2.74 16.39 -7.44
N LYS A 125 -1.78 15.78 -6.75
CA LYS A 125 -1.32 16.27 -5.45
C LYS A 125 -0.76 17.70 -5.52
N ALA A 126 -0.31 18.15 -6.70
CA ALA A 126 0.12 19.52 -6.97
C ALA A 126 -0.85 20.61 -6.46
N PHE A 127 -2.15 20.34 -6.45
CA PHE A 127 -3.20 21.29 -6.04
C PHE A 127 -3.59 21.21 -4.55
N PHE A 128 -2.70 20.69 -3.70
CA PHE A 128 -2.85 20.75 -2.25
C PHE A 128 -1.69 21.53 -1.59
N SER A 129 -1.85 21.84 -0.31
CA SER A 129 -0.76 22.31 0.56
C SER A 129 0.37 21.29 0.65
N SER A 130 1.56 21.73 1.08
CA SER A 130 2.73 20.87 1.24
C SER A 130 2.47 19.70 2.21
N GLN A 131 1.76 19.93 3.32
CA GLN A 131 1.37 18.90 4.30
C GLN A 131 0.59 17.75 3.64
N TRP A 132 -0.46 18.09 2.89
CA TRP A 132 -1.28 17.09 2.18
C TRP A 132 -0.51 16.41 1.05
N LYS A 133 0.36 17.13 0.33
CA LYS A 133 1.27 16.55 -0.67
C LYS A 133 2.15 15.48 -0.05
N PHE A 134 2.70 15.74 1.14
CA PHE A 134 3.50 14.78 1.89
C PHE A 134 2.69 13.52 2.21
N LEU A 135 1.53 13.66 2.87
CA LEU A 135 0.66 12.53 3.19
C LEU A 135 0.32 11.69 1.97
N ILE A 136 -0.14 12.32 0.88
CA ILE A 136 -0.53 11.62 -0.35
C ILE A 136 0.69 10.90 -0.93
N HIS A 137 1.85 11.55 -0.96
CA HIS A 137 3.06 10.94 -1.51
C HIS A 137 3.51 9.72 -0.71
N THR A 138 3.50 9.82 0.62
CA THR A 138 3.85 8.75 1.57
C THR A 138 2.96 7.52 1.36
N ILE A 139 1.64 7.71 1.29
CA ILE A 139 0.69 6.61 1.03
C ILE A 139 0.91 6.01 -0.35
N LEU A 140 1.10 6.84 -1.39
CA LEU A 140 1.31 6.36 -2.75
C LEU A 140 2.58 5.49 -2.85
N GLN A 141 3.69 5.90 -2.26
CA GLN A 141 4.93 5.14 -2.34
C GLN A 141 4.90 3.88 -1.48
N SER A 142 4.25 3.93 -0.31
CA SER A 142 4.34 2.84 0.66
C SER A 142 3.24 1.79 0.49
N LEU A 143 2.02 2.23 0.19
CA LEU A 143 0.81 1.40 0.26
C LEU A 143 0.13 1.19 -1.10
N SER A 144 0.35 2.05 -2.09
CA SER A 144 -0.31 1.96 -3.40
C SER A 144 0.42 1.06 -4.40
N THR A 145 -0.26 0.67 -5.49
CA THR A 145 0.33 -0.05 -6.63
C THR A 145 1.19 0.80 -7.55
N LYS A 146 1.31 2.10 -7.24
CA LYS A 146 1.91 3.09 -8.13
C LYS A 146 3.42 2.88 -8.27
N ARG A 147 3.92 3.11 -9.48
CA ARG A 147 5.36 3.04 -9.83
C ARG A 147 5.89 4.31 -10.49
N THR A 148 5.00 5.11 -11.07
CA THR A 148 5.32 6.30 -11.87
C THR A 148 4.22 7.35 -11.67
N SER A 149 4.30 8.50 -12.35
CA SER A 149 3.27 9.55 -12.32
C SER A 149 2.89 10.00 -10.91
N TRP A 150 3.89 10.19 -10.04
CA TRP A 150 3.73 10.46 -8.61
C TRP A 150 2.94 11.73 -8.26
N ASN A 151 2.67 12.58 -9.24
CA ASN A 151 1.80 13.74 -9.06
C ASN A 151 0.31 13.35 -9.08
N GLU A 152 -0.06 12.25 -9.75
CA GLU A 152 -1.44 11.85 -9.95
C GLU A 152 -1.92 10.86 -8.88
N PHE A 153 -3.23 10.76 -8.67
CA PHE A 153 -3.86 9.66 -7.93
C PHE A 153 -5.32 9.46 -8.37
N ASN A 154 -5.87 8.26 -8.16
CA ASN A 154 -7.21 7.87 -8.60
C ASN A 154 -8.25 8.00 -7.46
N THR A 155 -9.50 7.65 -7.75
CA THR A 155 -10.62 7.66 -6.79
C THR A 155 -10.40 6.80 -5.56
N THR A 156 -9.76 5.64 -5.70
CA THR A 156 -9.43 4.76 -4.57
C THR A 156 -8.47 5.42 -3.60
N MET A 157 -7.38 6.02 -4.11
CA MET A 157 -6.44 6.76 -3.26
C MET A 157 -7.04 8.06 -2.73
N ALA A 158 -7.91 8.72 -3.49
CA ALA A 158 -8.68 9.86 -3.00
C ALA A 158 -9.56 9.45 -1.81
N SER A 159 -10.25 8.32 -1.91
CA SER A 159 -11.06 7.74 -0.83
C SER A 159 -10.21 7.47 0.41
N ALA A 160 -9.03 6.87 0.25
CA ALA A 160 -8.12 6.62 1.36
C ALA A 160 -7.69 7.91 2.08
N VAL A 161 -7.30 8.94 1.33
CA VAL A 161 -6.90 10.25 1.87
C VAL A 161 -8.05 10.93 2.62
N ILE A 162 -9.26 10.89 2.06
CA ILE A 162 -10.46 11.46 2.69
C ILE A 162 -10.87 10.68 3.95
N CYS A 163 -10.78 9.35 3.92
CA CYS A 163 -11.09 8.53 5.11
C CYS A 163 -10.13 8.88 6.24
N LEU A 164 -8.83 8.93 5.95
CA LEU A 164 -7.81 9.31 6.93
C LEU A 164 -8.06 10.72 7.49
N SER A 165 -8.36 11.71 6.64
CA SER A 165 -8.62 13.08 7.12
C SER A 165 -9.83 13.19 8.05
N LYS A 166 -10.81 12.30 7.90
CA LYS A 166 -12.02 12.22 8.74
C LYS A 166 -11.87 11.27 9.94
N GLY A 167 -10.72 10.65 10.13
CA GLY A 167 -10.52 9.60 11.15
C GLY A 167 -11.29 8.31 10.87
N GLN A 168 -11.76 8.12 9.63
CA GLN A 168 -12.44 6.91 9.17
C GLN A 168 -11.44 5.87 8.66
N LYS A 169 -11.85 4.60 8.66
CA LYS A 169 -11.03 3.50 8.14
C LYS A 169 -11.24 3.33 6.64
N PHE A 170 -10.14 3.17 5.93
CA PHE A 170 -10.08 2.72 4.54
C PHE A 170 -9.50 1.31 4.56
N ASN A 171 -10.08 0.37 3.81
CA ASN A 171 -9.63 -1.01 3.82
C ASN A 171 -8.40 -1.20 2.92
N PHE A 172 -7.22 -0.86 3.47
CA PHE A 172 -5.92 -1.06 2.83
C PHE A 172 -5.62 -2.54 2.64
N SER A 173 -6.02 -3.40 3.56
CA SER A 173 -5.84 -4.85 3.47
C SER A 173 -6.45 -5.41 2.19
N LYS A 174 -7.70 -5.04 1.91
CA LYS A 174 -8.43 -5.43 0.70
C LYS A 174 -7.81 -4.81 -0.55
N TYR A 175 -7.48 -3.52 -0.49
CA TYR A 175 -6.85 -2.83 -1.61
C TYR A 175 -5.52 -3.49 -2.03
N ILE A 176 -4.66 -3.83 -1.05
CA ILE A 176 -3.38 -4.52 -1.29
C ILE A 176 -3.65 -5.93 -1.84
N PHE A 177 -4.61 -6.67 -1.25
CA PHE A 177 -4.95 -8.02 -1.71
C PHE A 177 -5.41 -8.05 -3.17
N ASP A 178 -6.40 -7.21 -3.51
CA ASP A 178 -6.96 -7.11 -4.85
C ASP A 178 -5.87 -6.69 -5.86
N SER A 179 -4.94 -5.85 -5.43
CA SER A 179 -3.77 -5.45 -6.23
C SER A 179 -2.79 -6.59 -6.49
N LEU A 180 -2.50 -7.42 -5.48
CA LEU A 180 -1.67 -8.61 -5.63
C LEU A 180 -2.30 -9.62 -6.59
N VAL A 181 -3.60 -9.88 -6.44
CA VAL A 181 -4.38 -10.75 -7.33
C VAL A 181 -4.31 -10.24 -8.76
N HIS A 182 -4.56 -8.95 -8.98
CA HIS A 182 -4.48 -8.34 -10.31
C HIS A 182 -3.06 -8.43 -10.91
N ASN A 183 -2.01 -8.31 -10.09
CA ASN A 183 -0.63 -8.37 -10.56
C ASN A 183 -0.22 -9.78 -11.05
N VAL A 184 -0.81 -10.85 -10.50
CA VAL A 184 -0.55 -12.24 -10.94
C VAL A 184 -0.90 -12.43 -12.42
N ASP A 185 -2.05 -11.88 -12.84
CA ASP A 185 -2.56 -12.03 -14.21
C ASP A 185 -2.13 -10.88 -15.15
N SER A 186 -1.36 -9.91 -14.66
CA SER A 186 -0.97 -8.73 -15.44
C SER A 186 0.10 -9.04 -16.49
N SER A 187 -0.09 -8.53 -17.71
CA SER A 187 0.94 -8.51 -18.75
C SER A 187 2.16 -7.64 -18.39
N SER A 188 2.01 -6.74 -17.41
CA SER A 188 3.05 -5.83 -16.92
C SER A 188 3.53 -6.15 -15.50
N LYS A 189 3.47 -7.45 -15.14
CA LYS A 189 3.84 -7.95 -13.82
C LYS A 189 5.22 -7.47 -13.37
N PHE A 190 5.33 -7.21 -12.08
CA PHE A 190 6.57 -6.85 -11.43
C PHE A 190 6.57 -7.40 -10.00
N TYR A 191 7.68 -7.31 -9.30
CA TYR A 191 7.78 -7.75 -7.91
C TYR A 191 7.13 -6.72 -6.98
N MET A 192 5.80 -6.75 -6.93
CA MET A 192 4.95 -5.84 -6.17
C MET A 192 5.04 -6.13 -4.65
N TYR A 193 4.92 -5.10 -3.82
CA TYR A 193 4.94 -5.16 -2.35
C TYR A 193 6.03 -6.05 -1.71
N PRO A 194 7.31 -5.90 -2.08
CA PRO A 194 8.37 -6.77 -1.56
C PRO A 194 8.50 -6.75 -0.02
N ARG A 195 8.29 -5.61 0.66
CA ARG A 195 8.30 -5.57 2.13
C ARG A 195 7.18 -6.40 2.73
N PHE A 196 5.96 -6.24 2.20
CA PHE A 196 4.80 -6.93 2.75
C PHE A 196 4.86 -8.43 2.49
N ILE A 197 5.26 -8.84 1.29
CA ILE A 197 5.47 -10.25 0.96
C ILE A 197 6.56 -10.85 1.84
N GLN A 198 7.67 -10.14 2.07
CA GLN A 198 8.73 -10.61 2.95
C GLN A 198 8.24 -10.88 4.39
N LEU A 199 7.44 -9.96 4.96
CA LEU A 199 6.83 -10.15 6.29
C LEU A 199 5.91 -11.36 6.32
N ILE A 200 5.08 -11.54 5.28
CA ILE A 200 4.17 -12.68 5.16
C ILE A 200 4.95 -14.00 5.08
N ILE A 201 6.02 -14.04 4.29
CA ILE A 201 6.89 -15.23 4.20
C ILE A 201 7.52 -15.51 5.56
N GLN A 202 8.12 -14.52 6.22
CA GLN A 202 8.74 -14.69 7.54
C GLN A 202 7.76 -15.25 8.57
N ASN A 203 6.53 -14.73 8.60
CA ASN A 203 5.51 -15.19 9.52
C ASN A 203 5.08 -16.65 9.28
N GLN A 204 5.01 -17.09 8.03
CA GLN A 204 4.53 -18.44 7.68
C GLN A 204 5.64 -19.50 7.56
N VAL A 205 6.87 -19.08 7.27
CA VAL A 205 8.01 -19.98 7.01
C VAL A 205 8.96 -20.07 8.21
N GLY A 206 9.03 -19.03 9.05
CA GLY A 206 9.98 -18.93 10.16
C GLY A 206 11.37 -18.51 9.69
N ASP A 207 12.39 -19.32 10.03
CA ASP A 207 13.79 -19.03 9.72
C ASP A 207 14.08 -19.06 8.19
N LEU A 208 14.68 -17.98 7.69
CA LEU A 208 15.11 -17.77 6.31
C LEU A 208 16.64 -17.57 6.21
N SER A 209 17.39 -17.92 7.25
CA SER A 209 18.85 -17.74 7.35
C SER A 209 19.66 -18.30 6.17
N THR A 210 19.11 -19.26 5.42
CA THR A 210 19.75 -19.83 4.22
C THR A 210 19.76 -18.90 3.00
N HIS A 211 19.08 -17.74 3.04
CA HIS A 211 19.03 -16.76 1.94
C HIS A 211 19.94 -15.54 2.15
N THR A 212 20.78 -15.56 3.18
CA THR A 212 21.73 -14.49 3.51
C THR A 212 22.87 -14.39 2.49
#